data_AF-A0AAD8T0H2-F1
#
_entry.id   AF-A0AAD8T0H2-F1
#
_cell.length_a   1.000
_cell.length_b   1.000
_cell.length_c   1.000
_cell.angle_alpha   90.00
_cell.angle_beta   90.00
_cell.angle_gamma   90.00
#
_symmetry.space_group_name_H-M   'P 1'
#
loop_
_entity.id
_entity.type
_entity.pdbx_description
1 polymer ?
#
loop_
_entity_poly.entity_id
_entity_poly.type
_entity_poly.pdbx_seq_one_letter_code
_entity_poly.pdbx_strand_id
1 'polypeptide(L)'
;MGMEQLEEFRENQLLASACSNRTHVLTCNMKLKYDPYVELHGGLALQRATLVVIKPSPDCTGGCHASRKESEAFVSGAFVGPFRFVAKALMKRRTYLLEMNGF
;
A
#
# COMPACT_ATOMS: atom_id res chain seq x y z
N MET A 1 20.47 -8.20 23.12
CA MET A 1 20.69 -8.81 21.80
C MET A 1 22.01 -8.26 21.28
N GLY A 2 22.98 -9.10 20.93
CA GLY A 2 24.33 -8.66 20.55
C GLY A 2 24.38 -8.12 19.12
N MET A 3 25.28 -7.17 18.84
CA MET A 3 25.43 -6.58 17.51
C MET A 3 25.87 -7.61 16.46
N GLU A 4 26.69 -8.57 16.86
CA GLU A 4 27.14 -9.69 16.01
C GLU A 4 25.98 -10.58 15.57
N GLN A 5 25.03 -10.82 16.48
CA GLN A 5 23.82 -11.59 16.19
C GLN A 5 22.92 -10.86 15.19
N LEU A 6 22.89 -9.52 15.24
CA LEU A 6 22.11 -8.69 14.33
C LEU A 6 22.72 -8.65 12.91
N GLU A 7 24.04 -8.64 12.80
CA GLU A 7 24.73 -8.75 11.50
C GLU A 7 24.56 -10.14 10.88
N GLU A 8 24.60 -11.20 11.69
CA GLU A 8 24.33 -12.56 11.23
C GLU A 8 22.91 -12.72 10.65
N PHE A 9 21.89 -12.09 11.24
CA PHE A 9 20.53 -12.06 10.68
C PHE A 9 20.41 -11.28 9.36
N ARG A 10 21.27 -10.30 9.13
CA ARG A 10 21.30 -9.50 7.89
C ARG A 10 21.98 -10.26 6.76
N GLU A 11 23.04 -11.00 7.06
CA GLU A 11 23.82 -11.75 6.08
C GLU A 11 23.20 -13.12 5.77
N ASN A 12 22.70 -13.81 6.80
CA ASN A 12 21.93 -15.03 6.66
C ASN A 12 20.44 -14.70 6.83
N GLN A 13 19.79 -14.24 5.76
CA GLN A 13 18.32 -14.27 5.70
C GLN A 13 17.90 -15.69 6.08
N LEU A 14 17.34 -15.84 7.28
CA LEU A 14 16.97 -17.13 7.83
C LEU A 14 16.17 -17.90 6.77
N LEU A 15 16.77 -18.95 6.20
CA LEU A 15 16.01 -19.92 5.45
C LEU A 15 15.02 -20.52 6.44
N ALA A 16 13.77 -20.06 6.33
CA ALA A 16 12.69 -20.45 7.22
C ALA A 16 12.64 -21.97 7.27
N SER A 17 12.79 -22.53 8.47
CA SER A 17 12.68 -23.97 8.70
C SER A 17 11.40 -24.49 8.04
N ALA A 18 11.53 -25.54 7.21
CA ALA A 18 10.43 -26.15 6.46
C ALA A 18 9.28 -26.71 7.33
N CYS A 19 9.40 -26.65 8.66
CA CYS A 19 8.39 -27.06 9.64
C CYS A 19 7.79 -25.89 10.44
N SER A 20 8.14 -24.64 10.12
CA SER A 20 7.51 -23.48 10.76
C SER A 20 6.16 -23.20 10.10
N ASN A 21 5.06 -23.52 10.80
CA ASN A 21 3.69 -23.05 10.45
C ASN A 21 3.53 -21.53 10.64
N ARG A 22 4.58 -20.73 10.43
CA ARG A 22 4.52 -19.28 10.46
C ARG A 22 4.08 -18.80 9.09
N THR A 23 2.88 -18.22 9.01
CA THR A 23 2.44 -17.48 7.83
C THR A 23 3.40 -16.33 7.61
N HIS A 24 4.20 -16.37 6.54
CA HIS A 24 4.94 -15.20 6.07
C HIS A 24 3.91 -14.16 5.66
N VAL A 25 3.72 -13.15 6.51
CA VAL A 25 2.89 -12.00 6.16
C VAL A 25 3.68 -11.22 5.13
N LEU A 26 3.20 -11.24 3.88
CA LEU A 26 3.77 -10.43 2.81
C LEU A 26 3.81 -8.98 3.27
N THR A 27 5.00 -8.41 3.28
CA THR A 27 5.18 -6.98 3.49
C THR A 27 4.46 -6.25 2.36
N CYS A 28 3.49 -5.42 2.72
CA CYS A 28 2.73 -4.66 1.76
C CYS A 28 2.65 -3.20 2.20
N ASN A 29 2.69 -2.31 1.22
CA ASN A 29 2.47 -0.89 1.41
C ASN A 29 0.97 -0.61 1.26
N MET A 30 0.34 -0.17 2.35
CA MET A 30 -1.06 0.25 2.35
C MET A 30 -1.16 1.77 2.46
N LYS A 31 -1.95 2.40 1.58
CA LYS A 31 -2.22 3.85 1.60
C LYS A 31 -3.73 4.08 1.55
N LEU A 32 -4.26 4.77 2.55
CA LEU A 32 -5.65 5.20 2.62
C LEU A 32 -5.79 6.66 2.18
N LYS A 33 -6.77 6.97 1.33
CA LYS A 33 -7.14 8.33 0.94
C LYS A 33 -8.65 8.49 1.06
N TYR A 34 -9.09 9.63 1.56
CA TYR A 34 -10.49 9.91 1.83
C TYR A 34 -10.89 11.29 1.30
N ASP A 35 -12.12 11.40 0.83
CA ASP A 35 -12.77 12.66 0.49
C ASP A 35 -14.26 12.57 0.85
N PRO A 36 -14.79 13.49 1.69
CA PRO A 36 -16.21 13.47 2.06
C PRO A 36 -17.14 13.64 0.86
N TYR A 37 -16.67 14.25 -0.23
CA TYR A 37 -17.47 14.46 -1.43
C TYR A 37 -16.60 14.65 -2.68
N VAL A 38 -16.78 13.78 -3.67
CA VAL A 38 -16.05 13.81 -4.95
C VAL A 38 -17.04 14.05 -6.09
N GLU A 39 -16.94 15.21 -6.71
CA GLU A 39 -17.69 15.51 -7.93
C GLU A 39 -17.03 14.87 -9.16
N LEU A 40 -17.87 14.35 -10.04
CA LEU A 40 -17.50 13.78 -11.32
C LEU A 40 -18.13 14.59 -12.44
N HIS A 41 -17.49 14.57 -13.60
CA HIS A 41 -18.07 15.14 -14.80
C HIS A 41 -19.41 14.45 -15.13
N GLY A 42 -20.40 15.24 -15.56
CA GLY A 42 -21.73 14.73 -15.90
C GLY A 42 -22.75 14.76 -14.75
N GLY A 43 -22.51 15.55 -13.71
CA GLY A 43 -23.45 15.73 -12.60
C GLY A 43 -23.50 14.56 -11.61
N LEU A 44 -22.58 13.61 -11.74
CA LEU A 44 -22.42 12.50 -10.81
C LEU A 44 -21.53 12.95 -9.65
N ALA A 45 -21.81 12.44 -8.45
CA ALA A 45 -20.94 12.66 -7.30
C ALA A 45 -20.96 11.45 -6.37
N LEU A 46 -19.85 11.26 -5.65
CA LEU A 46 -19.70 10.24 -4.62
C LEU A 46 -19.55 10.92 -3.26
N GLN A 47 -20.42 10.53 -2.32
CA GLN A 47 -20.26 10.90 -0.92
C GLN A 47 -19.34 9.89 -0.21
N ARG A 48 -18.52 10.40 0.70
CA ARG A 48 -17.64 9.60 1.59
C ARG A 48 -16.74 8.62 0.82
N ALA A 49 -16.12 9.10 -0.24
CA ALA A 49 -15.30 8.27 -1.12
C ALA A 49 -13.98 7.90 -0.43
N THR A 50 -13.63 6.61 -0.50
CA THR A 50 -12.42 6.07 0.10
C THR A 50 -11.64 5.27 -0.94
N LEU A 51 -10.34 5.54 -1.05
CA LEU A 51 -9.41 4.78 -1.88
C LEU A 51 -8.37 4.13 -0.97
N VAL A 52 -8.29 2.80 -1.03
CA VAL A 52 -7.23 2.01 -0.40
C VAL A 52 -6.35 1.43 -1.49
N VAL A 53 -5.05 1.71 -1.41
CA VAL A 53 -4.05 1.15 -2.32
C VAL A 53 -3.20 0.18 -1.53
N ILE A 54 -3.26 -1.10 -1.89
CA ILE A 54 -2.43 -2.16 -1.33
C ILE A 54 -1.47 -2.60 -2.42
N LYS A 55 -0.17 -2.37 -2.22
CA LYS A 55 0.88 -2.81 -3.14
C LYS A 55 1.84 -3.72 -2.37
N PRO A 56 2.04 -4.98 -2.79
CA PRO A 56 3.11 -5.81 -2.23
C PRO A 56 4.44 -5.06 -2.32
N SER A 57 5.23 -5.02 -1.25
CA SER A 57 6.59 -4.48 -1.37
C SER A 57 7.48 -5.51 -2.03
N PRO A 58 8.29 -5.14 -3.03
CA PRO A 58 9.33 -6.04 -3.51
C PRO A 58 10.30 -6.35 -2.36
N ASP A 59 10.79 -7.58 -2.31
CA ASP A 59 11.57 -8.13 -1.20
C ASP A 59 12.76 -7.23 -0.78
N CYS A 60 12.69 -6.77 0.47
CA CYS A 60 13.74 -6.42 1.45
C CYS A 60 15.07 -5.76 1.03
N THR A 61 15.27 -5.32 -0.21
CA THR A 61 16.52 -4.68 -0.67
C THR A 61 16.25 -3.24 -1.09
N GLY A 62 16.28 -2.37 -0.10
CA GLY A 62 16.15 -0.93 -0.28
C GLY A 62 14.73 -0.45 -0.03
N GLY A 63 14.59 0.51 0.87
CA GLY A 63 13.34 1.22 1.16
C GLY A 63 12.82 1.90 -0.10
N CYS A 64 12.13 1.14 -0.95
CA CYS A 64 11.49 1.67 -2.14
C CYS A 64 10.21 2.36 -1.68
N HIS A 65 10.35 3.62 -1.27
CA HIS A 65 9.23 4.55 -1.26
C HIS A 65 8.67 4.57 -2.69
N ALA A 66 7.63 3.76 -2.93
CA ALA A 66 6.94 3.74 -4.21
C ALA A 66 6.60 5.18 -4.59
N SER A 67 7.27 5.67 -5.63
CA SER A 67 7.18 7.06 -6.05
C SER A 67 5.71 7.41 -6.29
N ARG A 68 5.32 8.65 -5.98
CA ARG A 68 3.95 9.13 -6.23
C ARG A 68 3.52 8.80 -7.67
N LYS A 69 4.44 8.94 -8.63
CA LYS A 69 4.21 8.65 -10.05
C LYS A 69 3.92 7.18 -10.34
N GLU A 70 4.64 6.25 -9.71
CA GLU A 70 4.37 4.82 -9.85
C GLU A 70 3.02 4.44 -9.24
N SER A 71 2.71 4.98 -8.06
CA SER A 71 1.41 4.73 -7.42
C SER A 71 0.25 5.27 -8.25
N GLU A 72 0.43 6.40 -8.93
CA GLU A 72 -0.58 6.99 -9.81
C GLU A 72 -0.79 6.16 -11.08
N ALA A 73 0.28 5.63 -11.68
CA ALA A 73 0.19 4.74 -12.83
C ALA A 73 -0.52 3.43 -12.46
N PHE A 74 -0.15 2.81 -11.33
CA PHE A 74 -0.80 1.62 -10.80
C PHE A 74 -2.31 1.84 -10.58
N VAL A 75 -2.67 2.91 -9.87
CA VAL A 75 -4.09 3.23 -9.59
C VAL A 75 -4.84 3.57 -10.87
N SER A 76 -4.26 4.35 -11.79
CA SER A 76 -4.94 4.73 -13.05
C SER A 76 -5.24 3.53 -13.96
N GLY A 77 -4.40 2.49 -13.92
CA GLY A 77 -4.60 1.25 -14.66
C GLY A 77 -5.64 0.31 -14.05
N ALA A 78 -5.85 0.37 -12.73
CA ALA A 78 -6.75 -0.53 -12.01
C ALA A 78 -8.24 -0.19 -12.16
N PHE A 79 -8.58 1.06 -12.50
CA PHE A 79 -9.96 1.52 -12.61
C PHE A 79 -10.35 1.86 -14.06
N VAL A 80 -11.61 1.57 -14.41
CA VAL A 80 -12.23 1.84 -15.72
C VAL A 80 -13.43 2.79 -15.53
N GLY A 81 -13.75 3.55 -16.58
CA GLY A 81 -14.94 4.41 -16.61
C GLY A 81 -14.92 5.53 -15.55
N PRO A 82 -16.07 5.86 -14.94
CA PRO A 82 -16.19 7.00 -14.01
C PRO A 82 -15.27 6.85 -12.78
N PHE A 83 -15.03 5.62 -12.31
CA PHE A 83 -14.18 5.34 -11.15
C PHE A 83 -12.71 5.69 -11.37
N ARG A 84 -12.23 5.70 -12.62
CA ARG A 84 -10.88 6.19 -12.94
C ARG A 84 -10.72 7.66 -12.56
N PHE A 85 -11.74 8.48 -12.77
CA PHE A 85 -11.71 9.90 -12.42
C PHE A 85 -11.78 10.09 -10.91
N VAL A 86 -12.62 9.31 -10.22
CA VAL A 86 -12.68 9.29 -8.75
C VAL A 86 -11.33 8.93 -8.16
N ALA A 87 -10.70 7.86 -8.64
CA ALA A 87 -9.41 7.39 -8.15
C ALA A 87 -8.32 8.46 -8.36
N LYS A 88 -8.29 9.12 -9.53
CA LYS A 88 -7.39 10.25 -9.79
C LYS A 88 -7.65 11.45 -8.87
N ALA A 89 -8.91 11.78 -8.60
CA ALA A 89 -9.28 12.85 -7.68
C ALA A 89 -8.81 12.54 -6.25
N LEU A 90 -9.11 11.32 -5.77
CA LEU A 90 -8.68 10.83 -4.46
C LEU A 90 -7.16 10.80 -4.34
N MET A 91 -6.41 10.43 -5.39
CA MET A 91 -4.94 10.41 -5.38
C MET A 91 -4.30 11.76 -5.06
N LYS A 92 -5.00 12.89 -5.28
CA LYS A 92 -4.55 14.24 -4.91
C LYS A 92 -4.76 14.57 -3.42
N ARG A 93 -5.56 13.79 -2.70
CA ARG A 93 -5.84 13.97 -1.27
C ARG A 93 -4.71 13.47 -0.38
N ARG A 94 -4.71 13.92 0.87
CA ARG A 94 -3.75 13.48 1.90
C ARG A 94 -3.89 11.97 2.12
N THR A 95 -2.76 11.31 2.33
CA THR A 95 -2.73 9.90 2.73
C THR A 95 -2.94 9.83 4.25
N TYR A 96 -3.87 8.99 4.68
CA TYR A 96 -4.13 8.68 6.08
C TYR A 96 -3.34 7.43 6.48
N LEU A 97 -2.94 7.39 7.76
CA LEU A 97 -2.36 6.19 8.36
C LEU A 97 -3.48 5.18 8.58
N LEU A 98 -3.25 3.94 8.17
CA LEU A 98 -4.16 2.83 8.41
C LEU A 98 -3.56 1.98 9.53
N GLU A 99 -4.14 2.09 10.74
CA GLU A 99 -3.78 1.24 11.86
C GLU A 99 -4.59 -0.06 11.75
N MET A 100 -3.86 -1.18 11.61
CA MET A 100 -4.47 -2.51 11.64
C MET A 100 -4.36 -3.03 13.07
N ASN A 101 -5.48 -3.01 13.81
CA ASN A 101 -5.53 -3.64 15.11
C ASN A 101 -5.51 -5.16 14.91
N GLY A 102 -4.41 -5.81 15.32
CA GLY A 102 -4.36 -7.26 15.43
C GLY A 102 -5.20 -7.72 16.62
N PHE A 103 -6.06 -8.70 16.40
CA PHE A 103 -6.78 -9.42 17.46
C PHE A 103 -6.00 -10.69 17.84
#